data_AF-A0A7C9FHG0-F1
#
_entry.id   AF-A0A7C9FHG0-F1
#
_cell.length_a   1.000
_cell.length_b   1.000
_cell.length_c   1.000
_cell.angle_alpha   90.00
_cell.angle_beta   90.00
_cell.angle_gamma   90.00
#
_symmetry.space_group_name_H-M   'P 1'
#
loop_
_entity.id
_entity.type
_entity.pdbx_description
1 polymer ?
#
loop_
_entity_poly.entity_id
_entity_poly.type
_entity_poly.pdbx_seq_one_letter_code
_entity_poly.pdbx_strand_id
1 'polypeptide(L)'
;MQAIRSRLGHIEEHARAIAIGVTVVIVLIALALPHAERLARFYMSQAALPETQLVMAPEYRVLIDGHAASIVGTDVCPREEDPEKAYWMGGRPYEIPSMGCVVVGPATKEVRVQVIGGPLEAWKVVRRERNGLPETLLKRPNGEYVAQPT
;
A
#
# COMPACT_ATOMS: atom_id res chain seq x y z
N MET A 1 26.15 36.58 41.23
CA MET A 1 24.88 35.80 41.22
C MET A 1 23.86 36.23 40.15
N GLN A 2 23.89 37.45 39.60
CA GLN A 2 22.89 37.90 38.59
C GLN A 2 23.00 37.20 37.22
N ALA A 3 24.21 36.84 36.75
CA ALA A 3 24.40 36.25 35.43
C ALA A 3 23.74 34.86 35.25
N ILE A 4 23.74 34.03 36.30
CA ILE A 4 23.16 32.68 36.29
C ILE A 4 21.62 32.75 36.19
N ARG A 5 21.01 33.74 36.85
CA ARG A 5 19.55 33.95 36.83
C ARG A 5 19.03 34.36 35.46
N SER A 6 19.82 35.15 34.71
CA SER A 6 19.47 35.55 33.33
C SER A 6 19.50 34.38 32.34
N ARG A 7 20.49 33.47 32.46
CA ARG A 7 20.60 32.31 31.59
C ARG A 7 19.51 31.27 31.88
N LEU A 8 19.13 31.11 33.15
CA LEU A 8 18.05 30.20 33.53
C LEU A 8 16.70 30.64 32.95
N GLY A 9 16.40 31.93 32.99
CA GLY A 9 15.17 32.49 32.40
C GLY A 9 15.11 32.34 30.87
N HIS A 10 16.24 32.56 30.19
CA HIS A 10 16.32 32.41 28.73
C HIS A 10 16.17 30.95 28.25
N ILE A 11 16.63 29.97 29.04
CA ILE A 11 16.43 28.54 28.77
C ILE A 11 14.97 28.15 28.99
N GLU A 12 14.32 28.70 30.03
CA GLU A 12 12.91 28.42 30.32
C GLU A 12 11.98 29.00 29.25
N GLU A 13 12.26 30.19 28.72
CA GLU A 13 11.51 30.78 27.59
C GLU A 13 11.67 29.97 26.30
N HIS A 14 12.90 29.53 25.98
CA HIS A 14 13.13 28.67 24.81
C HIS A 14 12.44 27.31 24.96
N ALA A 15 12.49 26.70 26.15
CA ALA A 15 11.82 25.43 26.42
C ALA A 15 10.30 25.57 26.30
N ARG A 16 9.70 26.67 26.78
CA ARG A 16 8.27 26.95 26.60
C ARG A 16 7.90 27.18 25.14
N ALA A 17 8.70 27.95 24.40
CA ALA A 17 8.46 28.20 22.98
C ALA A 17 8.52 26.90 22.15
N ILE A 18 9.51 26.04 22.42
CA ILE A 18 9.63 24.73 21.78
C ILE A 18 8.44 23.84 22.18
N ALA A 19 8.08 23.78 23.47
CA ALA A 19 6.94 22.99 23.92
C ALA A 19 5.64 23.44 23.26
N ILE A 20 5.37 24.75 23.18
CA ILE A 20 4.20 25.31 22.48
C ILE A 20 4.24 24.93 21.00
N GLY A 21 5.38 25.10 20.33
CA GLY A 21 5.55 24.73 18.93
C GLY A 21 5.26 23.25 18.67
N VAL A 22 5.84 22.35 19.46
CA VAL A 22 5.59 20.91 19.37
C VAL A 22 4.11 20.59 19.61
N THR A 23 3.48 21.22 20.61
CA THR A 23 2.07 20.99 20.92
C THR A 23 1.17 21.44 19.78
N VAL A 24 1.44 22.61 19.18
CA VAL A 24 0.68 23.11 18.01
C VAL A 24 0.83 22.17 16.82
N VAL A 25 2.04 21.68 16.55
CA VAL A 25 2.27 20.72 15.45
C VAL A 25 1.51 19.42 15.68
N ILE A 26 1.53 18.87 16.90
CA ILE A 26 0.77 17.65 17.23
C ILE A 26 -0.73 17.87 17.04
N VAL A 27 -1.27 19.00 17.51
CA VAL A 27 -2.69 19.33 17.35
C VAL A 27 -3.07 19.46 15.87
N LEU A 28 -2.24 20.13 15.07
CA LEU A 28 -2.47 20.26 13.62
C LEU A 28 -2.48 18.89 12.92
N ILE A 29 -1.52 18.02 13.25
CA ILE A 29 -1.48 16.65 12.69
C ILE A 29 -2.72 15.86 13.11
N ALA A 30 -3.10 15.91 14.38
CA ALA A 30 -4.26 15.20 14.90
C ALA A 30 -5.59 15.63 14.26
N LEU A 31 -5.69 16.88 13.80
CA LEU A 31 -6.86 17.40 13.06
C LEU A 31 -6.80 17.07 11.57
N ALA A 32 -5.61 17.13 10.96
CA ALA A 32 -5.42 16.90 9.53
C ALA A 32 -5.59 15.42 9.14
N LEU A 33 -5.07 14.49 9.94
CA LEU A 33 -5.14 13.05 9.67
C LEU A 33 -6.58 12.53 9.46
N PRO A 34 -7.55 12.76 10.36
CA PRO A 34 -8.92 12.26 10.17
C PRO A 34 -9.63 12.92 8.99
N HIS A 35 -9.28 14.16 8.64
CA HIS A 35 -9.81 14.82 7.44
C HIS A 35 -9.26 14.20 6.16
N ALA A 36 -7.95 13.90 6.12
CA ALA A 36 -7.33 13.21 4.99
C ALA A 36 -7.93 11.80 4.81
N GLU A 37 -8.12 11.03 5.87
CA GLU A 37 -8.77 9.72 5.81
C GLU A 37 -10.22 9.79 5.31
N ARG A 38 -10.96 10.80 5.75
CA ARG A 38 -12.35 11.00 5.33
C ARG A 38 -12.42 11.38 3.86
N LEU A 39 -11.53 12.25 3.39
CA LEU A 39 -11.42 12.61 1.98
C LEU A 39 -11.01 11.40 1.14
N ALA A 40 -10.03 10.61 1.57
CA ALA A 40 -9.61 9.40 0.88
C ALA A 40 -10.77 8.39 0.76
N ARG A 41 -11.53 8.17 1.85
CA ARG A 41 -12.75 7.35 1.84
C ARG A 41 -13.80 7.90 0.89
N PHE A 42 -14.04 9.20 0.91
CA PHE A 42 -15.02 9.86 0.05
C PHE A 42 -14.64 9.73 -1.43
N TYR A 43 -13.39 9.99 -1.80
CA TYR A 43 -12.90 9.80 -3.17
C TYR A 43 -12.91 8.33 -3.59
N MET A 44 -12.54 7.39 -2.72
CA MET A 44 -12.66 5.96 -3.02
C MET A 44 -14.12 5.50 -3.19
N SER A 45 -15.07 6.11 -2.48
CA SER A 45 -16.50 5.79 -2.60
C SER A 45 -17.17 6.44 -3.82
N GLN A 46 -16.72 7.63 -4.22
CA GLN A 46 -17.29 8.37 -5.35
C GLN A 46 -16.63 8.02 -6.68
N ALA A 47 -15.34 7.69 -6.65
CA ALA A 47 -14.73 7.04 -7.76
C ALA A 47 -15.37 5.65 -7.81
N ALA A 48 -16.43 5.52 -8.60
CA ALA A 48 -16.85 4.28 -9.21
C ALA A 48 -15.69 3.78 -10.08
N LEU A 49 -14.55 3.49 -9.44
CA LEU A 49 -13.42 2.83 -10.03
C LEU A 49 -14.01 1.53 -10.56
N PRO A 50 -13.96 1.29 -11.88
CA PRO A 50 -14.48 0.05 -12.44
C PRO A 50 -13.86 -1.07 -11.62
N GLU A 51 -14.73 -1.90 -11.04
CA GLU A 51 -14.42 -2.96 -10.07
C GLU A 51 -12.93 -3.33 -10.08
N THR A 52 -12.17 -2.75 -9.13
CA THR A 52 -10.71 -2.61 -9.24
C THR A 52 -10.07 -3.95 -9.57
N GLN A 53 -9.65 -4.10 -10.83
CA GLN A 53 -8.89 -5.23 -11.29
C GLN A 53 -7.47 -5.05 -10.74
N LEU A 54 -7.11 -5.82 -9.72
CA LEU A 54 -5.76 -5.81 -9.20
C LEU A 54 -4.89 -6.64 -10.14
N VAL A 55 -3.90 -5.98 -10.76
CA VAL A 55 -2.96 -6.62 -11.68
C VAL A 55 -1.59 -6.61 -11.03
N MET A 56 -1.06 -7.80 -10.73
CA MET A 56 0.34 -7.94 -10.35
C MET A 56 1.16 -8.27 -11.60
N ALA A 57 2.13 -7.41 -11.88
CA ALA A 57 3.08 -7.58 -12.98
C ALA A 57 3.92 -8.87 -12.80
N PRO A 58 4.51 -9.41 -13.88
CA PRO A 58 5.49 -10.48 -13.73
C PRO A 58 6.65 -10.06 -12.84
N GLU A 59 7.19 -11.01 -12.08
CA GLU A 59 8.26 -10.83 -11.10
C GLU A 59 7.90 -9.93 -9.91
N TYR A 60 6.62 -9.57 -9.74
CA TYR A 60 6.16 -8.82 -8.59
C TYR A 60 6.58 -9.54 -7.31
N ARG A 61 7.12 -8.79 -6.34
CA ARG A 61 7.62 -9.36 -5.10
C ARG A 61 6.51 -9.37 -4.06
N VAL A 62 6.30 -10.54 -3.46
CA VAL A 62 5.40 -10.71 -2.33
C VAL A 62 6.14 -11.35 -1.15
N LEU A 63 5.68 -11.10 0.06
CA LEU A 63 6.19 -11.78 1.24
C LEU A 63 5.51 -13.14 1.36
N ILE A 64 6.31 -14.19 1.24
CA ILE A 64 5.92 -15.60 1.39
C ILE A 64 6.79 -16.19 2.49
N ASP A 65 6.19 -16.75 3.55
CA ASP A 65 6.93 -17.33 4.67
C ASP A 65 7.96 -16.34 5.28
N GLY A 66 7.65 -15.03 5.27
CA GLY A 66 8.54 -13.95 5.74
C GLY A 66 9.67 -13.54 4.76
N HIS A 67 9.75 -14.17 3.59
CA HIS A 67 10.77 -13.90 2.59
C HIS A 67 10.16 -13.22 1.35
N ALA A 68 10.87 -12.24 0.79
CA ALA A 68 10.46 -11.60 -0.45
C ALA A 68 10.68 -12.57 -1.63
N ALA A 69 9.61 -13.08 -2.21
CA ALA A 69 9.62 -13.98 -3.34
C ALA A 69 8.97 -13.32 -4.55
N SER A 70 9.58 -13.46 -5.72
CA SER A 70 8.99 -13.00 -6.98
C SER A 70 7.94 -14.01 -7.47
N ILE A 71 6.83 -13.49 -8.00
CA ILE A 71 5.74 -14.30 -8.55
C ILE A 71 5.49 -14.00 -10.02
N VAL A 72 4.98 -15.00 -10.70
CA VAL A 72 4.54 -14.93 -12.09
C VAL A 72 3.14 -15.53 -12.17
N GLY A 73 2.21 -14.86 -12.81
CA GLY A 73 0.89 -15.42 -13.05
C GLY A 73 0.77 -16.08 -14.41
N THR A 74 -0.36 -16.73 -14.64
CA THR A 74 -0.67 -17.37 -15.93
C THR A 74 -1.57 -16.50 -16.81
N ASP A 75 -2.07 -15.39 -16.28
CA ASP A 75 -3.04 -14.55 -16.99
C ASP A 75 -2.33 -13.60 -17.97
N VAL A 76 -3.08 -13.23 -19.01
CA VAL A 76 -2.68 -12.20 -19.95
C VAL A 76 -2.77 -10.86 -19.25
N CYS A 77 -1.67 -10.12 -19.23
CA CYS A 77 -1.62 -8.78 -18.68
C CYS A 77 -2.51 -7.84 -19.50
N PRO A 78 -3.44 -7.09 -18.87
CA PRO A 78 -4.20 -6.10 -19.59
C PRO A 78 -3.23 -5.07 -20.19
N ARG A 79 -3.50 -4.66 -21.45
CA ARG A 79 -2.73 -3.59 -22.09
C ARG A 79 -3.10 -2.28 -21.42
N GLU A 80 -2.13 -1.63 -20.77
CA GLU A 80 -2.32 -0.28 -20.26
C GLU A 80 -2.43 0.68 -21.46
N GLU A 81 -3.51 1.46 -21.52
CA GLU A 81 -3.73 2.46 -22.59
C GLU A 81 -2.79 3.66 -22.46
N ASP A 82 -2.25 3.90 -21.26
CA ASP A 82 -1.29 4.98 -20.95
C ASP A 82 -0.02 4.41 -20.25
N PRO A 83 1.05 4.14 -21.00
CA PRO A 83 2.29 3.59 -20.47
C PRO A 83 3.05 4.55 -19.55
N GLU A 84 2.80 5.87 -19.61
CA GLU A 84 3.45 6.84 -18.73
C GLU A 84 2.91 6.73 -17.30
N LYS A 85 1.60 6.50 -17.15
CA LYS A 85 0.98 6.23 -15.85
C LYS A 85 1.59 5.01 -15.16
N ALA A 86 1.87 3.94 -15.92
CA ALA A 86 2.54 2.75 -15.41
C ALA A 86 3.93 3.08 -14.85
N TYR A 87 4.71 3.94 -15.54
CA TYR A 87 6.03 4.37 -15.06
C TYR A 87 5.97 5.14 -13.74
N TRP A 88 5.02 6.08 -13.60
CA TRP A 88 4.85 6.86 -12.35
C TRP A 88 4.39 6.01 -11.16
N MET A 89 3.71 4.88 -11.41
CA MET A 89 3.30 3.93 -10.37
C MET A 89 4.33 2.79 -10.14
N GLY A 90 5.53 2.90 -10.73
CA GLY A 90 6.63 1.94 -10.54
C GLY A 90 6.58 0.71 -11.46
N GLY A 91 5.72 0.71 -12.47
CA GLY A 91 5.65 -0.30 -13.52
C GLY A 91 6.74 -0.11 -14.59
N ARG A 92 7.09 -1.20 -15.30
CA ARG A 92 8.01 -1.14 -16.46
C ARG A 92 7.19 -0.94 -17.74
N PRO A 93 7.41 0.15 -18.50
CA PRO A 93 6.48 0.58 -19.54
C PRO A 93 6.48 -0.24 -20.85
N TYR A 94 7.39 -1.21 -21.07
CA TYR A 94 7.57 -1.76 -22.43
C TYR A 94 7.78 -3.26 -22.61
N GLU A 95 7.83 -4.08 -21.57
CA GLU A 95 8.10 -5.52 -21.77
C GLU A 95 7.33 -6.35 -20.76
N ILE A 96 6.05 -6.55 -21.05
CA ILE A 96 5.28 -7.55 -20.32
C ILE A 96 4.98 -8.67 -21.31
N PRO A 97 5.67 -9.83 -21.22
CA PRO A 97 5.30 -10.98 -22.02
C PRO A 97 3.81 -11.27 -21.83
N SER A 98 3.12 -11.62 -22.90
CA SER A 98 1.66 -11.81 -22.96
C SER A 98 1.11 -12.90 -22.02
N MET A 99 1.99 -13.59 -21.29
CA MET A 99 1.70 -14.50 -20.20
C MET A 99 2.62 -14.12 -19.04
N GLY A 100 2.07 -13.84 -17.86
CA GLY A 100 2.91 -13.54 -16.69
C GLY A 100 2.26 -12.74 -15.56
N CYS A 101 1.07 -12.18 -15.77
CA CYS A 101 0.41 -11.40 -14.73
C CYS A 101 -0.53 -12.26 -13.89
N VAL A 102 -0.71 -11.83 -12.65
CA VAL A 102 -1.79 -12.33 -11.80
C VAL A 102 -2.88 -11.27 -11.80
N VAL A 103 -4.05 -11.63 -12.35
CA VAL A 103 -5.16 -10.69 -12.52
C VAL A 103 -6.31 -11.06 -11.59
N VAL A 104 -6.57 -10.22 -10.60
CA VAL A 104 -7.69 -10.37 -9.67
C VAL A 104 -8.78 -9.39 -10.06
N GLY A 105 -9.74 -9.88 -10.85
CA GLY A 105 -10.97 -9.16 -11.17
C GLY A 105 -12.01 -9.26 -10.05
N PRO A 106 -13.16 -8.57 -10.18
CA PRO A 106 -14.26 -8.55 -9.19
C PRO A 106 -14.82 -9.91 -8.83
N ALA A 107 -15.04 -10.77 -9.84
CA ALA A 107 -15.61 -12.10 -9.66
C ALA A 107 -14.55 -13.18 -9.41
N THR A 108 -13.25 -12.84 -9.47
CA THR A 108 -12.16 -13.81 -9.33
C THR A 108 -12.13 -14.37 -7.90
N LYS A 109 -12.30 -15.69 -7.75
CA LYS A 109 -12.26 -16.37 -6.43
C LYS A 109 -10.91 -16.99 -6.14
N GLU A 110 -10.18 -17.32 -7.18
CA GLU A 110 -8.90 -18.01 -7.12
C GLU A 110 -8.02 -17.52 -8.26
N VAL A 111 -6.72 -17.39 -7.99
CA VAL A 111 -5.70 -17.05 -8.97
C VAL A 111 -4.58 -18.08 -8.95
N ARG A 112 -4.04 -18.39 -10.12
CA ARG A 112 -2.91 -19.31 -10.25
C ARG A 112 -1.63 -18.49 -10.28
N VAL A 113 -0.73 -18.79 -9.36
CA VAL A 113 0.50 -18.04 -9.13
C VAL A 113 1.66 -19.01 -9.09
N GLN A 114 2.66 -18.78 -9.91
CA GLN A 114 3.93 -19.48 -9.92
C GLN A 114 4.94 -18.67 -9.11
N VAL A 115 5.39 -19.20 -7.99
CA VAL A 115 6.51 -18.62 -7.23
C VAL A 115 7.79 -18.94 -7.98
N ILE A 116 8.63 -17.94 -8.27
CA ILE A 116 9.91 -18.17 -8.95
C ILE A 116 10.82 -18.99 -8.04
N GLY A 117 11.21 -20.19 -8.49
CA GLY A 117 11.95 -21.16 -7.68
C GLY A 117 11.08 -22.01 -6.75
N GLY A 118 9.76 -21.87 -6.80
CA GLY A 118 8.79 -22.65 -6.01
C GLY A 118 7.77 -23.41 -6.88
N PRO A 119 6.73 -24.00 -6.27
CA PRO A 119 5.66 -24.68 -6.98
C PRO A 119 4.62 -23.71 -7.56
N LEU A 120 3.82 -24.21 -8.52
CA LEU A 120 2.60 -23.54 -8.95
C LEU A 120 1.54 -23.67 -7.85
N GLU A 121 1.00 -22.55 -7.40
CA GLU A 121 0.01 -22.49 -6.32
C GLU A 121 -1.31 -21.87 -6.80
N ALA A 122 -2.40 -22.33 -6.21
CA ALA A 122 -3.73 -21.75 -6.40
C ALA A 122 -4.08 -20.92 -5.15
N TRP A 123 -4.06 -19.60 -5.28
CA TRP A 123 -4.32 -18.69 -4.17
C TRP A 123 -5.76 -18.23 -4.18
N LYS A 124 -6.41 -18.27 -3.01
CA LYS A 124 -7.79 -17.81 -2.84
C LYS A 124 -7.83 -16.31 -2.63
N VAL A 125 -8.76 -15.66 -3.33
CA VAL A 125 -9.03 -14.24 -3.17
C VAL A 125 -10.04 -14.05 -2.05
N VAL A 126 -9.61 -13.38 -0.99
CA VAL A 126 -10.43 -13.06 0.19
C VAL A 126 -10.72 -11.56 0.15
N ARG A 127 -11.98 -11.20 -0.12
CA ARG A 127 -12.44 -9.81 -0.07
C ARG A 127 -13.03 -9.54 1.31
N ARG A 128 -12.57 -8.47 1.96
CA ARG A 128 -13.04 -8.01 3.26
C ARG A 128 -13.23 -6.51 3.23
N GLU A 129 -13.90 -5.99 4.23
CA GLU A 129 -13.97 -4.56 4.47
C GLU A 129 -13.21 -4.24 5.74
N ARG A 130 -12.25 -3.31 5.65
CA ARG A 130 -11.47 -2.83 6.80
C ARG A 130 -11.62 -1.32 6.88
N ASN A 131 -12.15 -0.81 7.99
CA ASN A 131 -12.39 0.63 8.21
C ASN A 131 -13.27 1.29 7.13
N GLY A 132 -14.25 0.58 6.58
CA GLY A 132 -15.11 1.09 5.51
C GLY A 132 -14.48 1.07 4.11
N LEU A 133 -13.32 0.41 3.96
CA LEU A 133 -12.62 0.28 2.69
C LEU A 133 -12.58 -1.17 2.23
N PRO A 134 -12.86 -1.45 0.94
CA PRO A 134 -12.71 -2.78 0.38
C PRO A 134 -11.23 -3.17 0.37
N GLU A 135 -10.91 -4.28 1.02
CA GLU A 135 -9.59 -4.87 1.11
C GLU A 135 -9.61 -6.22 0.37
N THR A 136 -8.70 -6.39 -0.58
CA THR A 136 -8.52 -7.66 -1.30
C THR A 136 -7.24 -8.32 -0.82
N LEU A 137 -7.39 -9.47 -0.19
CA LEU A 137 -6.29 -10.28 0.36
C LEU A 137 -6.14 -11.56 -0.45
N LEU A 138 -4.90 -12.05 -0.55
CA LEU A 138 -4.61 -13.35 -1.17
C LEU A 138 -4.22 -14.35 -0.10
N LYS A 139 -4.81 -15.53 -0.16
CA LYS A 139 -4.59 -16.62 0.79
C LYS A 139 -4.03 -17.85 0.07
N ARG A 140 -2.84 -18.29 0.50
CA ARG A 140 -2.17 -19.47 -0.03
C ARG A 140 -2.89 -20.78 0.36
N PRO A 141 -2.62 -21.90 -0.33
CA PRO A 141 -3.14 -23.22 0.02
C PRO A 141 -2.77 -23.67 1.44
N ASN A 142 -1.59 -23.26 1.93
CA ASN A 142 -1.11 -23.55 3.29
C ASN A 142 -1.87 -22.80 4.40
N GLY A 143 -2.77 -21.87 4.02
CA GLY A 143 -3.57 -21.11 4.96
C GLY A 143 -3.03 -19.72 5.30
N GLU A 144 -1.83 -19.37 4.82
CA GLU A 144 -1.20 -18.08 5.07
C GLU A 144 -1.72 -16.98 4.14
N TYR A 145 -1.62 -15.74 4.63
CA TYR A 145 -1.91 -14.56 3.82
C TYR A 145 -0.64 -14.05 3.16
N VAL A 146 -0.77 -13.66 1.89
CA VAL A 146 0.31 -13.02 1.14
C VAL A 146 0.31 -11.54 1.49
N ALA A 147 1.46 -11.05 1.97
CA ALA A 147 1.65 -9.64 2.28
C ALA A 147 2.47 -8.95 1.17
N GLN A 148 2.23 -7.65 0.95
CA GLN A 148 3.11 -6.84 0.12
C GLN A 148 4.40 -6.52 0.91
N PRO A 149 5.59 -6.61 0.29
CA PRO A 149 6.81 -6.11 0.90
C PRO A 149 6.67 -4.60 1.08
N THR A 150 6.69 -4.15 2.34
CA THR A 150 6.78 -2.74 2.73
C THR A 150 8.09 -2.10 2.30
#